data_AF-A0A552UYS6-F1
#
_entry.id   AF-A0A552UYS6-F1
#
_cell.length_a   1.000
_cell.length_b   1.000
_cell.length_c   1.000
_cell.angle_alpha   90.00
_cell.angle_beta   90.00
_cell.angle_gamma   90.00
#
_symmetry.space_group_name_H-M   'P 1'
#
loop_
_entity.id
_entity.type
_entity.pdbx_description
1 polymer ?
#
loop_
_entity_poly.entity_id
_entity_poly.type
_entity_poly.pdbx_seq_one_letter_code
_entity_poly.pdbx_strand_id
1 'polypeptide(L)'
;MFNKIQNRLLLNHPLLWNTRIVTALIIATVINIIFFIGGYIYGAIDFTEYKSADYYVDETIAFVTFFSVILSLLLFIIWLVYYLRNNAYKYFYPKQKASLYKEWLLIFVICLINCLYTVSFLYGKEVRLKGYYTEAEALKRLDVISKASMFADNTWHFEADTIINEKNIHREYFTYKGKKYLFRSLVNMETYSFSLQDHEQDSVNRVTVQQWLVANKKDSVNHVMQQLLQIAKEHNLKANLTPQQWLDNVYNYPDFNKYLVIGANDYAPVHGYDYRYERNSDLNEDLSEYDLTLKYDAESNIVRIVDGKKEIDPKYYIPLDQLEYAYSKISEGWTNPPLQPEILIVVLYLSIGLSLIIFSFRVTSGRDWLIALVSFGVTAIITGVVSALITNVFFRNVMLIDDEFFFLTIWVVIVLLLLCYFIYIAKKNASKGISAIIINHLLWLLPAVIPVIAAIVFDISKEFNEQIPVDEGYVTIYNPVYLFLENYIMLIVALNILLVFAYMYFFTVSIKKWKGIAEA
;
A
#
# COMPACT_ATOMS: atom_id res chain seq x y z
N MET A 1 21.70 -36.82 11.28
CA MET A 1 20.30 -36.88 10.78
C MET A 1 20.18 -36.50 9.31
N PHE A 2 20.80 -35.39 8.86
CA PHE A 2 20.77 -34.92 7.46
C PHE A 2 21.23 -35.94 6.41
N ASN A 3 22.32 -36.68 6.63
CA ASN A 3 22.81 -37.65 5.63
C ASN A 3 21.82 -38.80 5.37
N LYS A 4 21.08 -39.24 6.40
CA LYS A 4 20.03 -40.26 6.24
C LYS A 4 18.84 -39.73 5.43
N ILE A 5 18.46 -38.47 5.63
CA ILE A 5 17.39 -37.80 4.87
C ILE A 5 17.81 -37.63 3.41
N GLN A 6 19.04 -37.18 3.15
CA GLN A 6 19.58 -37.02 1.79
C GLN A 6 19.64 -38.35 1.04
N ASN A 7 20.08 -39.44 1.69
CA ASN A 7 20.11 -40.77 1.08
C ASN A 7 18.70 -41.29 0.78
N ARG A 8 17.74 -41.09 1.69
CA ARG A 8 16.33 -41.48 1.45
C ARG A 8 15.69 -40.68 0.31
N LEU A 9 15.97 -39.39 0.21
CA LEU A 9 15.50 -38.53 -0.88
C LEU A 9 16.11 -38.97 -2.22
N LEU A 10 17.40 -39.28 -2.27
CA LEU A 10 18.06 -39.75 -3.49
C LEU A 10 17.42 -41.04 -4.02
N LEU A 11 17.13 -41.99 -3.14
CA LEU A 11 16.60 -43.31 -3.51
C LEU A 11 15.12 -43.29 -3.89
N ASN A 12 14.29 -42.52 -3.17
CA ASN A 12 12.83 -42.57 -3.33
C ASN A 12 12.24 -41.36 -4.08
N HIS A 13 12.89 -40.19 -4.00
CA HIS A 13 12.40 -38.93 -4.57
C HIS A 13 13.53 -38.14 -5.26
N PRO A 14 14.11 -38.68 -6.35
CA PRO A 14 15.30 -38.12 -6.98
C PRO A 14 15.09 -36.68 -7.48
N LEU A 15 13.87 -36.30 -7.86
CA LEU A 15 13.54 -34.92 -8.24
C LEU A 15 13.76 -33.95 -7.07
N LEU A 16 13.25 -34.27 -5.87
CA LEU A 16 13.38 -33.44 -4.66
C LEU A 16 14.84 -33.36 -4.19
N TRP A 17 15.57 -34.46 -4.29
CA TRP A 17 17.00 -34.49 -3.97
C TRP A 17 17.80 -33.58 -4.90
N ASN A 18 17.51 -33.65 -6.19
CA ASN A 18 18.22 -32.92 -7.23
C ASN A 18 17.93 -31.42 -7.18
N THR A 19 16.70 -31.02 -6.82
CA THR A 19 16.38 -29.59 -6.63
C THR A 19 16.94 -29.01 -5.33
N ARG A 20 17.41 -29.85 -4.40
CA ARG A 20 17.84 -29.44 -3.04
C ARG A 20 16.75 -28.66 -2.28
N ILE A 21 15.48 -28.93 -2.61
CA ILE A 21 14.34 -28.14 -2.13
C ILE A 21 14.22 -28.13 -0.60
N VAL A 22 14.43 -29.28 0.06
CA VAL A 22 14.24 -29.38 1.51
C VAL A 22 15.15 -28.40 2.26
N THR A 23 16.43 -28.31 1.88
CA THR A 23 17.37 -27.39 2.54
C THR A 23 17.02 -25.93 2.23
N ALA A 24 16.71 -25.62 0.96
CA ALA A 24 16.35 -24.27 0.54
C ALA A 24 15.11 -23.76 1.27
N LEU A 25 14.07 -24.59 1.38
CA LEU A 25 12.83 -24.21 2.06
C LEU A 25 12.99 -24.04 3.55
N ILE A 26 13.74 -24.91 4.24
CA ILE A 26 13.98 -24.75 5.69
C ILE A 26 14.63 -23.40 5.97
N ILE A 27 15.67 -23.02 5.22
CA ILE A 27 16.38 -21.76 5.41
C ILE A 27 15.47 -20.57 5.09
N ALA A 28 14.78 -20.59 3.94
CA ALA A 28 13.88 -19.51 3.54
C ALA A 28 12.72 -19.34 4.53
N THR A 29 12.14 -20.42 5.05
CA THR A 29 11.08 -20.36 6.07
C THR A 29 11.58 -19.75 7.38
N VAL A 30 12.78 -20.12 7.85
CA VAL A 30 13.37 -19.51 9.05
C VAL A 30 13.55 -18.00 8.86
N ILE A 31 14.03 -17.57 7.69
CA ILE A 31 14.16 -16.15 7.37
C ILE A 31 12.78 -15.46 7.36
N ASN A 32 11.76 -16.05 6.74
CA ASN A 32 10.40 -15.49 6.78
C ASN A 32 9.88 -15.32 8.22
N ILE A 33 10.13 -16.29 9.11
CA ILE A 33 9.75 -16.18 10.52
C ILE A 33 10.46 -15.01 11.20
N ILE A 34 11.75 -14.79 10.93
CA ILE A 34 12.51 -13.65 11.48
C ILE A 34 11.91 -12.33 10.99
N PHE A 35 11.61 -12.21 9.69
CA PHE A 35 10.98 -11.00 9.13
C PHE A 35 9.60 -10.77 9.73
N PHE A 36 8.79 -11.82 9.90
CA PHE A 36 7.49 -11.74 10.56
C PHE A 36 7.61 -11.22 12.00
N ILE A 37 8.52 -11.78 12.80
CA ILE A 37 8.77 -11.31 14.17
C ILE A 37 9.24 -9.85 14.17
N GLY A 38 10.13 -9.48 13.25
CA GLY A 38 10.57 -8.10 13.09
C GLY A 38 9.42 -7.14 12.79
N GLY A 39 8.52 -7.52 11.88
CA GLY A 39 7.33 -6.74 11.55
C GLY A 39 6.36 -6.63 12.73
N TYR A 40 6.16 -7.73 13.46
CA TYR A 40 5.30 -7.76 14.64
C TYR A 40 5.83 -6.85 15.76
N ILE A 41 7.14 -6.82 15.98
CA ILE A 41 7.77 -5.91 16.95
C ILE A 41 7.67 -4.46 16.46
N TYR A 42 7.93 -4.23 15.17
CA TYR A 42 7.87 -2.90 14.56
C TYR A 42 6.47 -2.28 14.57
N GLY A 43 5.43 -3.10 14.41
CA GLY A 43 4.03 -2.65 14.48
C GLY A 43 3.56 -2.27 15.89
N ALA A 44 4.42 -2.35 16.92
CA ALA A 44 4.05 -1.93 18.26
C ALA A 44 3.83 -0.42 18.32
N ILE A 45 2.66 -0.03 18.82
CA ILE A 45 2.27 1.35 19.05
C ILE A 45 2.77 1.76 20.43
N ASP A 46 3.56 2.84 20.48
CA ASP A 46 3.80 3.60 21.70
C ASP A 46 2.65 4.60 21.87
N PHE A 47 1.86 4.44 22.94
CA PHE A 47 0.73 5.31 23.23
C PHE A 47 1.16 6.66 23.82
N THR A 48 2.44 6.85 24.16
CA THR A 48 2.97 8.12 24.64
C THR A 48 3.41 9.04 23.50
N GLU A 49 3.59 8.50 22.30
CA GLU A 49 3.87 9.27 21.09
C GLU A 49 2.65 10.07 20.65
N TYR A 50 2.91 11.22 20.04
CA TYR A 50 1.96 12.06 19.34
C TYR A 50 2.57 12.48 18.01
N LYS A 51 1.74 12.94 17.06
CA LYS A 51 2.23 13.40 15.77
C LYS A 51 2.99 14.72 15.94
N SER A 52 4.31 14.71 15.84
CA SER A 52 5.09 15.93 15.62
C SER A 52 4.82 16.46 14.21
N ALA A 53 4.85 17.78 14.02
CA ALA A 53 4.56 18.43 12.74
C ALA A 53 5.52 18.04 11.59
N ASP A 54 6.60 17.33 11.90
CA ASP A 54 7.53 16.80 10.92
C ASP A 54 6.95 15.53 10.29
N TYR A 55 6.54 15.64 9.03
CA TYR A 55 6.10 14.53 8.18
C TYR A 55 7.30 13.60 7.89
N TYR A 56 7.71 12.80 8.86
CA TYR A 56 8.75 11.81 8.69
C TYR A 56 8.25 10.68 7.79
N VAL A 57 8.86 10.55 6.62
CA VAL A 57 8.70 9.36 5.78
C VAL A 57 9.24 8.17 6.56
N ASP A 58 8.42 7.12 6.73
CA ASP A 58 8.87 5.86 7.35
C ASP A 58 9.86 5.14 6.42
N GLU A 59 11.14 5.53 6.49
CA GLU A 59 12.24 4.93 5.74
C GLU A 59 12.51 3.46 6.15
N THR A 60 11.96 3.01 7.28
CA THR A 60 12.18 1.65 7.80
C THR A 60 11.66 0.60 6.84
N ILE A 61 10.48 0.81 6.24
CA ILE A 61 9.89 -0.14 5.29
C ILE A 61 10.78 -0.27 4.04
N ALA A 62 11.31 0.86 3.54
CA ALA A 62 12.22 0.85 2.40
C ALA A 62 13.53 0.12 2.74
N PHE A 63 14.10 0.39 3.92
CA PHE A 63 15.31 -0.28 4.40
C PHE A 63 15.11 -1.80 4.55
N VAL A 64 14.01 -2.22 5.18
CA VAL A 64 13.67 -3.65 5.35
C VAL A 64 13.48 -4.32 4.00
N THR A 65 12.82 -3.64 3.05
CA THR A 65 12.62 -4.15 1.68
C THR A 65 13.95 -4.33 0.96
N PHE A 66 14.85 -3.35 1.04
CA PHE A 66 16.19 -3.45 0.46
C PHE A 66 16.98 -4.62 1.06
N PHE A 67 16.97 -4.76 2.39
CA PHE A 67 17.66 -5.85 3.08
C PHE A 67 17.09 -7.23 2.72
N SER A 68 15.76 -7.32 2.54
CA SER A 68 15.08 -8.55 2.13
C SER A 68 15.53 -9.01 0.75
N VAL A 69 15.72 -8.08 -0.20
CA VAL A 69 16.22 -8.38 -1.55
C VAL A 69 17.65 -8.91 -1.50
N ILE A 70 18.55 -8.30 -0.72
CA ILE A 70 19.93 -8.77 -0.56
C ILE A 70 19.95 -10.20 -0.02
N LEU A 71 19.19 -10.46 1.05
CA LEU A 71 19.17 -11.78 1.67
C LEU A 71 18.55 -12.83 0.75
N SER A 72 17.52 -12.45 -0.01
CA SER A 72 16.91 -13.28 -1.06
C SER A 72 17.94 -13.65 -2.13
N LEU A 73 18.73 -12.69 -2.62
CA LEU A 73 19.80 -12.92 -3.61
C LEU A 73 20.90 -13.84 -3.06
N LEU A 74 21.33 -13.66 -1.81
CA LEU A 74 22.34 -14.52 -1.20
C LEU A 74 21.89 -15.97 -1.10
N LEU A 75 20.68 -16.22 -0.59
CA LEU A 75 20.12 -17.57 -0.51
C LEU A 75 19.96 -18.17 -1.91
N PHE A 76 19.50 -17.37 -2.86
CA PHE A 76 19.29 -17.76 -4.24
C PHE A 76 20.59 -18.19 -4.94
N ILE A 77 21.68 -17.43 -4.79
CA ILE A 77 23.00 -17.75 -5.35
C ILE A 77 23.52 -19.06 -4.77
N ILE A 78 23.47 -19.21 -3.44
CA ILE A 78 23.93 -20.43 -2.76
C ILE A 78 23.13 -21.63 -3.28
N TRP A 79 21.81 -21.53 -3.34
CA TRP A 79 20.95 -22.60 -3.84
C TRP A 79 21.25 -22.93 -5.32
N LEU A 80 21.42 -21.93 -6.18
CA LEU A 80 21.73 -22.10 -7.61
C LEU A 80 23.01 -22.91 -7.83
N VAL A 81 24.08 -22.63 -7.07
CA VAL A 81 25.36 -23.36 -7.16
C VAL A 81 25.15 -24.86 -6.95
N TYR A 82 24.35 -25.25 -5.95
CA TYR A 82 24.06 -26.66 -5.70
C TYR A 82 23.06 -27.27 -6.70
N TYR A 83 22.08 -26.48 -7.12
CA TYR A 83 21.03 -26.89 -8.03
C TYR A 83 21.53 -27.17 -9.46
N LEU A 84 22.45 -26.34 -9.96
CA LEU A 84 22.98 -26.43 -11.32
C LEU A 84 24.03 -27.54 -11.49
N ARG A 85 24.60 -28.06 -10.38
CA ARG A 85 25.66 -29.08 -10.39
C ARG A 85 25.24 -30.37 -11.10
N ASN A 86 23.97 -30.78 -10.98
CA ASN A 86 23.45 -32.03 -11.50
C ASN A 86 22.29 -31.79 -12.47
N ASN A 87 22.54 -31.89 -13.78
CA ASN A 87 21.50 -31.76 -14.80
C ASN A 87 21.22 -33.10 -15.52
N ALA A 88 20.36 -33.92 -14.92
CA ALA A 88 19.90 -35.19 -15.52
C ALA A 88 19.22 -35.02 -16.90
N TYR A 89 18.78 -33.81 -17.25
CA TYR A 89 18.11 -33.55 -18.53
C TYR A 89 19.10 -33.45 -19.70
N LYS A 90 20.38 -33.19 -19.45
CA LYS A 90 21.43 -33.21 -20.49
C LYS A 90 21.85 -34.63 -20.89
N TYR A 91 21.50 -35.64 -20.10
CA TYR A 91 21.95 -37.03 -20.27
C TYR A 91 20.85 -38.00 -20.74
N PHE A 92 19.75 -37.49 -21.32
CA PHE A 92 18.64 -38.28 -21.90
C PHE A 92 18.03 -39.38 -21.01
N TYR A 93 18.06 -39.21 -19.68
CA TYR A 93 17.43 -40.16 -18.76
C TYR A 93 15.91 -40.30 -19.03
N PRO A 94 15.36 -41.53 -19.03
CA PRO A 94 13.94 -41.75 -19.21
C PRO A 94 13.14 -41.11 -18.06
N LYS A 95 12.32 -40.11 -18.39
CA LYS A 95 11.47 -39.38 -17.44
C LYS A 95 9.98 -39.51 -17.79
N GLN A 96 9.12 -39.43 -16.77
CA GLN A 96 7.66 -39.39 -16.90
C GLN A 96 7.17 -38.18 -17.71
N LYS A 97 5.92 -38.19 -18.19
CA LYS A 97 5.35 -37.13 -19.04
C LYS A 97 5.37 -35.75 -18.36
N ALA A 98 5.00 -35.67 -17.09
CA ALA A 98 4.90 -34.42 -16.32
C ALA A 98 6.17 -34.04 -15.54
N SER A 99 7.32 -34.67 -15.80
CA SER A 99 8.52 -34.47 -14.97
C SER A 99 9.05 -33.04 -15.03
N LEU A 100 9.01 -32.40 -16.21
CA LEU A 100 9.48 -31.02 -16.39
C LEU A 100 8.58 -30.02 -15.70
N TYR A 101 7.27 -30.22 -15.79
CA TYR A 101 6.30 -29.39 -15.08
C TYR A 101 6.49 -29.47 -13.57
N LYS A 102 6.65 -30.69 -13.02
CA LYS A 102 6.96 -30.88 -11.59
C LYS A 102 8.27 -30.22 -11.19
N GLU A 103 9.29 -30.27 -12.04
CA GLU A 103 10.57 -29.61 -11.80
C GLU A 103 10.41 -28.09 -11.75
N TRP A 104 9.69 -27.49 -12.69
CA TRP A 104 9.36 -26.06 -12.67
C TRP A 104 8.55 -25.68 -11.42
N LEU A 105 7.54 -26.46 -11.02
CA LEU A 105 6.77 -26.19 -9.79
C LEU A 105 7.67 -26.14 -8.55
N LEU A 106 8.66 -27.03 -8.45
CA LEU A 106 9.60 -27.01 -7.32
C LEU A 106 10.49 -25.76 -7.35
N ILE A 107 10.97 -25.36 -8.53
CA ILE A 107 11.73 -24.11 -8.70
C ILE A 107 10.86 -22.92 -8.28
N PHE A 108 9.62 -22.87 -8.76
CA PHE A 108 8.67 -21.81 -8.43
C PHE A 108 8.43 -21.70 -6.92
N VAL A 109 8.18 -22.82 -6.23
CA VAL A 109 7.97 -22.82 -4.76
C VAL A 109 9.19 -22.28 -4.02
N ILE A 110 10.41 -22.62 -4.47
CA ILE A 110 11.64 -22.09 -3.87
C ILE A 110 11.75 -20.59 -4.11
N CYS A 111 11.55 -20.12 -5.35
CA CYS A 111 11.56 -18.70 -5.68
C CYS A 111 10.51 -17.93 -4.85
N LEU A 112 9.29 -18.46 -4.76
CA LEU A 112 8.19 -17.85 -4.03
C LEU A 112 8.53 -17.64 -2.56
N ILE A 113 8.91 -18.72 -1.85
CA ILE A 113 9.22 -18.63 -0.42
C ILE A 113 10.43 -17.71 -0.17
N ASN A 114 11.38 -17.66 -1.11
CA ASN A 114 12.53 -16.77 -1.04
C ASN A 114 12.22 -15.29 -1.35
N CYS A 115 11.11 -14.99 -2.05
CA CYS A 115 10.67 -13.63 -2.35
C CYS A 115 9.65 -13.09 -1.32
N LEU A 116 9.16 -13.91 -0.38
CA LEU A 116 8.12 -13.54 0.59
C LEU A 116 8.64 -12.80 1.84
N TYR A 117 9.92 -12.47 1.94
CA TYR A 117 10.49 -11.86 3.16
C TYR A 117 9.85 -10.52 3.53
N THR A 118 9.71 -9.59 2.58
CA THR A 118 9.00 -8.31 2.82
C THR A 118 7.53 -8.55 3.16
N VAL A 119 6.86 -9.48 2.47
CA VAL A 119 5.46 -9.84 2.74
C VAL A 119 5.30 -10.35 4.16
N SER A 120 6.21 -11.21 4.64
CA SER A 120 6.19 -11.71 6.02
C SER A 120 6.34 -10.58 7.04
N PHE A 121 7.21 -9.60 6.78
CA PHE A 121 7.35 -8.42 7.64
C PHE A 121 6.07 -7.57 7.68
N LEU A 122 5.53 -7.21 6.51
CA LEU A 122 4.30 -6.42 6.43
C LEU A 122 3.12 -7.13 7.10
N TYR A 123 3.01 -8.44 6.91
CA TYR A 123 2.01 -9.27 7.57
C TYR A 123 2.18 -9.28 9.10
N GLY A 124 3.42 -9.36 9.60
CA GLY A 124 3.70 -9.24 11.03
C GLY A 124 3.25 -7.91 11.62
N LYS A 125 3.54 -6.80 10.91
CA LYS A 125 3.09 -5.44 11.28
C LYS A 125 1.56 -5.36 11.31
N GLU A 126 0.89 -5.87 10.27
CA GLU A 126 -0.56 -5.88 10.18
C GLU A 126 -1.20 -6.67 11.33
N VAL A 127 -0.72 -7.89 11.60
CA VAL A 127 -1.21 -8.72 12.70
C VAL A 127 -1.05 -8.02 14.04
N ARG A 128 0.03 -7.27 14.23
CA ARG A 128 0.24 -6.49 15.45
C ARG A 128 -0.79 -5.36 15.58
N LEU A 129 -1.01 -4.57 14.54
CA LEU A 129 -1.95 -3.44 14.55
C LEU A 129 -3.40 -3.91 14.79
N LYS A 130 -3.84 -4.92 14.04
CA LYS A 130 -5.18 -5.53 14.20
C LYS A 130 -5.33 -6.31 15.50
N GLY A 131 -4.22 -6.65 16.15
CA GLY A 131 -4.18 -7.41 17.40
C GLY A 131 -4.48 -6.59 18.66
N TYR A 132 -4.50 -5.26 18.59
CA TYR A 132 -4.79 -4.40 19.75
C TYR A 132 -6.26 -4.50 20.20
N TYR A 133 -7.20 -4.45 19.25
CA TYR A 133 -8.64 -4.52 19.50
C TYR A 133 -9.35 -5.22 18.35
N THR A 134 -10.49 -5.85 18.63
CA THR A 134 -11.41 -6.27 17.56
C THR A 134 -11.92 -5.02 16.83
N GLU A 135 -12.28 -5.18 15.55
CA GLU A 135 -12.81 -4.08 14.74
C GLU A 135 -13.99 -3.35 15.42
N ALA A 136 -14.92 -4.10 16.02
CA ALA A 136 -16.06 -3.53 16.75
C ALA A 136 -15.65 -2.71 17.99
N GLU A 137 -14.65 -3.17 18.75
CA GLU A 137 -14.16 -2.44 19.92
C GLU A 137 -13.32 -1.22 19.50
N ALA A 138 -12.56 -1.34 18.41
CA ALA A 138 -11.86 -0.20 17.80
C ALA A 138 -12.86 0.88 17.41
N LEU A 139 -13.88 0.56 16.61
CA LEU A 139 -14.94 1.50 16.19
C LEU A 139 -15.60 2.21 17.38
N LYS A 140 -15.92 1.48 18.45
CA LYS A 140 -16.50 2.06 19.68
C LYS A 140 -15.56 3.05 20.36
N ARG A 141 -14.25 2.78 20.38
CA ARG A 141 -13.26 3.67 20.98
C ARG A 141 -13.02 4.90 20.11
N LEU A 142 -12.96 4.73 18.79
CA LEU A 142 -12.90 5.82 17.83
C LEU A 142 -14.10 6.77 17.98
N ASP A 143 -15.31 6.22 18.13
CA ASP A 143 -16.53 6.98 18.39
C ASP A 143 -16.44 7.85 19.66
N VAL A 144 -15.90 7.31 20.75
CA VAL A 144 -15.67 8.07 21.99
C VAL A 144 -14.63 9.18 21.76
N ILE A 145 -13.50 8.86 21.12
CA ILE A 145 -12.41 9.82 20.89
C ILE A 145 -12.87 10.95 19.98
N SER A 146 -13.51 10.62 18.86
CA SER A 146 -14.09 11.57 17.90
C SER A 146 -15.09 12.51 18.57
N LYS A 147 -16.05 11.99 19.36
CA LYS A 147 -17.04 12.83 20.06
C LYS A 147 -16.42 13.69 21.16
N ALA A 148 -15.41 13.16 21.86
CA ALA A 148 -14.75 13.87 22.94
C ALA A 148 -13.82 14.99 22.44
N SER A 149 -13.26 14.85 21.23
CA SER A 149 -12.33 15.85 20.67
C SER A 149 -12.99 17.21 20.41
N MET A 150 -14.31 17.26 20.23
CA MET A 150 -15.07 18.51 20.17
C MET A 150 -14.91 19.39 21.42
N PHE A 151 -14.54 18.79 22.56
CA PHE A 151 -14.43 19.47 23.85
C PHE A 151 -12.97 19.80 24.25
N ALA A 152 -12.03 19.69 23.32
CA ALA A 152 -10.63 20.00 23.50
C ALA A 152 -10.16 21.02 22.44
N ASP A 153 -8.86 21.31 22.41
CA ASP A 153 -8.29 22.22 21.42
C ASP A 153 -8.40 21.63 20.01
N ASN A 154 -9.39 22.09 19.26
CA ASN A 154 -9.72 21.67 17.91
C ASN A 154 -10.17 22.87 17.06
N THR A 155 -10.34 22.66 15.76
CA THR A 155 -10.80 23.67 14.79
C THR A 155 -12.32 23.70 14.66
N TRP A 156 -12.85 24.69 13.92
CA TRP A 156 -14.29 24.81 13.64
C TRP A 156 -14.64 24.28 12.25
N HIS A 157 -15.90 23.92 12.05
CA HIS A 157 -16.39 23.51 10.74
C HIS A 157 -16.58 24.71 9.82
N PHE A 158 -15.88 24.68 8.70
CA PHE A 158 -15.94 25.69 7.65
C PHE A 158 -16.79 25.17 6.48
N GLU A 159 -18.08 25.51 6.45
CA GLU A 159 -18.89 25.35 5.23
C GLU A 159 -18.62 26.54 4.30
N ALA A 160 -17.71 26.35 3.33
CA ALA A 160 -17.36 27.27 2.23
C ALA A 160 -17.64 28.75 2.53
N ASP A 161 -16.65 29.44 3.09
CA ASP A 161 -16.70 30.89 3.26
C ASP A 161 -17.08 31.55 1.93
N THR A 162 -18.01 32.50 1.97
CA THR A 162 -18.47 33.16 0.76
C THR A 162 -17.40 34.16 0.33
N ILE A 163 -16.62 33.80 -0.69
CA ILE A 163 -15.66 34.71 -1.31
C ILE A 163 -16.46 35.79 -2.05
N ILE A 164 -16.37 37.03 -1.59
CA ILE A 164 -16.94 38.19 -2.31
C ILE A 164 -15.79 39.14 -2.63
N ASN A 165 -15.55 39.39 -3.91
CA ASN A 165 -14.52 40.32 -4.41
C ASN A 165 -13.12 40.06 -3.85
N GLU A 166 -12.65 38.80 -3.90
CA GLU A 166 -11.29 38.40 -3.44
C GLU A 166 -11.00 38.72 -1.97
N LYS A 167 -12.03 39.05 -1.18
CA LYS A 167 -11.96 39.22 0.27
C LYS A 167 -12.75 38.12 0.96
N ASN A 168 -12.07 37.44 1.88
CA ASN A 168 -12.71 36.49 2.77
C ASN A 168 -13.67 37.25 3.70
N ILE A 169 -14.97 37.04 3.54
CA ILE A 169 -15.97 37.56 4.47
C ILE A 169 -16.26 36.47 5.49
N HIS A 170 -15.72 36.65 6.70
CA HIS A 170 -15.91 35.71 7.80
C HIS A 170 -17.36 35.70 8.28
N ARG A 171 -17.98 34.53 8.33
CA ARG A 171 -19.31 34.39 8.95
C ARG A 171 -19.18 34.55 10.45
N GLU A 172 -19.80 35.58 11.02
CA GLU A 172 -19.85 35.75 12.48
C GLU A 172 -20.75 34.69 13.16
N TYR A 173 -21.73 34.16 12.42
CA TYR A 173 -22.73 33.25 12.94
C TYR A 173 -23.12 32.18 11.93
N PHE A 174 -23.58 31.05 12.45
CA PHE A 174 -24.24 30.00 11.67
C PHE A 174 -25.59 29.67 12.30
N THR A 175 -26.46 29.01 11.54
CA THR A 175 -27.78 28.60 12.00
C THR A 175 -27.83 27.08 12.11
N TYR A 176 -28.19 26.57 13.28
CA TYR A 176 -28.40 25.14 13.50
C TYR A 176 -29.74 24.91 14.17
N LYS A 177 -30.58 24.06 13.57
CA LYS A 177 -31.98 23.80 14.00
C LYS A 177 -32.78 25.09 14.28
N GLY A 178 -32.64 26.09 13.42
CA GLY A 178 -33.37 27.35 13.51
C GLY A 178 -32.87 28.33 14.59
N LYS A 179 -31.81 28.00 15.34
CA LYS A 179 -31.17 28.91 16.30
C LYS A 179 -29.83 29.41 15.75
N LYS A 180 -29.57 30.71 15.94
CA LYS A 180 -28.33 31.39 15.57
C LYS A 180 -27.28 31.18 16.65
N TYR A 181 -26.10 30.69 16.27
CA TYR A 181 -24.94 30.48 17.13
C TYR A 181 -23.76 31.27 16.59
N LEU A 182 -22.87 31.72 17.48
CA LEU A 182 -21.59 32.28 17.06
C LEU A 182 -20.78 31.21 16.34
N PHE A 183 -20.09 31.59 15.26
CA PHE A 183 -19.27 30.66 14.48
C PHE A 183 -18.23 29.94 15.35
N ARG A 184 -17.62 30.68 16.28
CA ARG A 184 -16.64 30.15 17.27
C ARG A 184 -17.24 29.39 18.46
N SER A 185 -18.55 29.17 18.46
CA SER A 185 -19.18 28.44 19.58
C SER A 185 -18.75 26.97 19.57
N LEU A 186 -18.78 26.33 20.74
CA LEU A 186 -18.52 24.89 20.89
C LEU A 186 -19.40 24.04 19.97
N VAL A 187 -20.61 24.53 19.61
CA VAL A 187 -21.54 23.84 18.71
C VAL A 187 -20.97 23.69 17.29
N ASN A 188 -20.03 24.54 16.87
CA ASN A 188 -19.41 24.47 15.53
C ASN A 188 -18.03 23.82 15.52
N MET A 189 -17.55 23.28 16.65
CA MET A 189 -16.24 22.61 16.66
C MET A 189 -16.27 21.33 15.84
N GLU A 190 -15.16 21.02 15.18
CA GLU A 190 -14.98 19.75 14.48
C GLU A 190 -14.77 18.60 15.46
N THR A 191 -14.97 17.40 14.94
CA THR A 191 -14.59 16.15 15.58
C THR A 191 -13.43 15.53 14.82
N TYR A 192 -12.64 14.69 15.48
CA TYR A 192 -11.61 13.93 14.77
C TYR A 192 -12.26 12.88 13.88
N SER A 193 -11.66 12.69 12.71
CA SER A 193 -12.00 11.64 11.76
C SER A 193 -10.95 10.53 11.83
N PHE A 194 -11.40 9.31 11.60
CA PHE A 194 -10.54 8.13 11.60
C PHE A 194 -10.82 7.30 10.35
N SER A 195 -9.78 6.76 9.74
CA SER A 195 -9.90 6.02 8.47
C SER A 195 -10.85 4.81 8.49
N LEU A 196 -11.13 4.22 9.66
CA LEU A 196 -12.04 3.10 9.89
C LEU A 196 -13.50 3.54 10.04
N GLN A 197 -13.73 4.82 10.29
CA GLN A 197 -15.05 5.44 10.22
C GLN A 197 -15.23 6.01 8.81
N ASP A 198 -16.41 5.82 8.22
CA ASP A 198 -16.73 6.51 6.98
C ASP A 198 -17.10 7.97 7.25
N HIS A 199 -17.11 8.78 6.19
CA HIS A 199 -17.47 10.19 6.29
C HIS A 199 -18.91 10.39 6.85
N GLU A 200 -19.81 9.43 6.60
CA GLU A 200 -21.16 9.45 7.17
C GLU A 200 -21.11 9.32 8.70
N GLN A 201 -20.31 8.40 9.24
CA GLN A 201 -20.16 8.19 10.68
C GLN A 201 -19.48 9.37 11.37
N ASP A 202 -18.47 9.99 10.76
CA ASP A 202 -17.85 11.21 11.29
C ASP A 202 -18.88 12.36 11.37
N SER A 203 -19.69 12.50 10.32
CA SER A 203 -20.82 13.44 10.29
C SER A 203 -21.85 13.14 11.38
N VAL A 204 -22.17 11.85 11.60
CA VAL A 204 -23.08 11.40 12.66
C VAL A 204 -22.53 11.72 14.04
N ASN A 205 -21.23 11.54 14.29
CA ASN A 205 -20.60 11.84 15.58
C ASN A 205 -20.75 13.32 15.93
N ARG A 206 -20.37 14.19 14.98
CA ARG A 206 -20.49 15.64 15.15
C ARG A 206 -21.93 16.08 15.38
N VAL A 207 -22.86 15.62 14.53
CA VAL A 207 -24.29 15.94 14.67
C VAL A 207 -24.84 15.44 15.99
N THR A 208 -24.43 14.26 16.46
CA THR A 208 -24.85 13.70 17.74
C THR A 208 -24.43 14.60 18.91
N VAL A 209 -23.18 15.06 18.93
CA VAL A 209 -22.70 15.97 19.99
C VAL A 209 -23.39 17.33 19.90
N GLN A 210 -23.57 17.89 18.71
CA GLN A 210 -24.36 19.12 18.51
C GLN A 210 -25.78 18.98 19.07
N GLN A 211 -26.44 17.84 18.85
CA GLN A 211 -27.77 17.58 19.40
C GLN A 211 -27.76 17.52 20.92
N TRP A 212 -26.73 16.94 21.54
CA TRP A 212 -26.60 16.94 23.00
C TRP A 212 -26.44 18.35 23.56
N LEU A 213 -25.65 19.21 22.90
CA LEU A 213 -25.46 20.60 23.30
C LEU A 213 -26.77 21.40 23.20
N VAL A 214 -27.46 21.33 22.05
CA VAL A 214 -28.71 22.07 21.85
C VAL A 214 -29.85 21.59 22.75
N ALA A 215 -29.88 20.29 23.05
CA ALA A 215 -30.87 19.69 23.96
C ALA A 215 -30.48 19.76 25.45
N ASN A 216 -29.38 20.44 25.81
CA ASN A 216 -28.86 20.55 27.18
C ASN A 216 -28.61 19.19 27.87
N LYS A 217 -28.18 18.16 27.12
CA LYS A 217 -27.90 16.81 27.62
C LYS A 217 -26.51 16.73 28.26
N LYS A 218 -26.34 17.36 29.42
CA LYS A 218 -25.09 17.36 30.21
C LYS A 218 -24.61 15.94 30.55
N ASP A 219 -25.52 15.04 30.88
CA ASP A 219 -25.19 13.66 31.25
C ASP A 219 -24.50 12.90 30.11
N SER A 220 -24.96 13.09 28.87
CA SER A 220 -24.36 12.47 27.69
C SER A 220 -22.94 12.98 27.41
N VAL A 221 -22.72 14.30 27.58
CA VAL A 221 -21.38 14.89 27.42
C VAL A 221 -20.44 14.42 28.51
N ASN A 222 -20.87 14.44 29.77
CA ASN A 222 -20.09 13.94 30.89
C ASN A 222 -19.74 12.45 30.72
N HIS A 223 -20.66 11.65 30.19
CA HIS A 223 -20.42 10.23 29.93
C HIS A 223 -19.29 10.00 28.91
N VAL A 224 -19.29 10.74 27.79
CA VAL A 224 -18.21 10.63 26.79
C VAL A 224 -16.86 11.09 27.36
N MET A 225 -16.85 12.16 28.16
CA MET A 225 -15.64 12.62 28.86
C MET A 225 -15.09 11.56 29.81
N GLN A 226 -15.96 10.89 30.59
CA GLN A 226 -15.56 9.77 31.45
C GLN A 226 -14.98 8.60 30.65
N GLN A 227 -15.60 8.25 29.54
CA GLN A 227 -15.12 7.18 28.67
C GLN A 227 -13.75 7.51 28.07
N LEU A 228 -13.52 8.74 27.61
CA LEU A 228 -12.22 9.13 27.08
C LEU A 228 -11.12 9.03 28.15
N LEU A 229 -11.34 9.58 29.35
CA LEU A 229 -10.34 9.52 30.42
C LEU A 229 -10.10 8.09 30.91
N GLN A 230 -11.11 7.21 30.82
CA GLN A 230 -10.94 5.79 31.07
C GLN A 230 -10.05 5.12 30.01
N ILE A 231 -10.26 5.42 28.72
CA ILE A 231 -9.39 4.96 27.63
C ILE A 231 -7.96 5.44 27.83
N ALA A 232 -7.77 6.72 28.19
CA ALA A 232 -6.46 7.28 28.49
C ALA A 232 -5.74 6.51 29.62
N LYS A 233 -6.48 6.22 30.70
CA LYS A 233 -5.96 5.52 31.87
C LYS A 233 -5.53 4.08 31.55
N GLU A 234 -6.23 3.39 30.65
CA GLU A 234 -5.86 2.03 30.19
C GLU A 234 -4.48 2.01 29.53
N HIS A 235 -4.06 3.13 28.94
CA HIS A 235 -2.76 3.30 28.28
C HIS A 235 -1.72 4.04 29.15
N ASN A 236 -2.00 4.19 30.45
CA ASN A 236 -1.16 4.96 31.39
C ASN A 236 -0.96 6.44 31.03
N LEU A 237 -1.85 7.00 30.22
CA LEU A 237 -1.86 8.43 29.90
C LEU A 237 -2.55 9.23 31.00
N LYS A 238 -2.11 10.46 31.21
CA LYS A 238 -2.58 11.32 32.30
C LYS A 238 -3.30 12.54 31.72
N ALA A 239 -4.40 12.91 32.37
CA ALA A 239 -5.02 14.22 32.25
C ALA A 239 -4.87 14.94 33.60
N ASN A 240 -4.88 16.27 33.60
CA ASN A 240 -4.76 17.05 34.84
C ASN A 240 -6.12 17.54 35.40
N LEU A 241 -7.22 16.96 34.91
CA LEU A 241 -8.59 17.35 35.23
C LEU A 241 -9.51 16.14 35.34
N THR A 242 -10.59 16.28 36.11
CA THR A 242 -11.67 15.27 36.20
C THR A 242 -12.76 15.52 35.15
N PRO A 243 -13.58 14.52 34.79
CA PRO A 243 -14.70 14.71 33.84
C PRO A 243 -15.65 15.85 34.25
N GLN A 244 -15.91 16.00 35.55
CA GLN A 244 -16.77 17.06 36.05
C GLN A 244 -16.11 18.44 35.86
N GLN A 245 -14.82 18.57 36.19
CA GLN A 245 -14.08 19.81 35.93
C GLN A 245 -14.00 20.12 34.43
N TRP A 246 -13.85 19.10 33.58
CA TRP A 246 -13.90 19.27 32.13
C TRP A 246 -15.22 19.89 31.71
N LEU A 247 -16.33 19.27 32.11
CA LEU A 247 -17.67 19.70 31.78
C LEU A 247 -17.92 21.14 32.25
N ASP A 248 -17.56 21.45 33.50
CA ASP A 248 -17.79 22.78 34.09
C ASP A 248 -17.01 23.88 33.35
N ASN A 249 -15.82 23.55 32.80
CA ASN A 249 -14.98 24.48 32.05
C ASN A 249 -15.49 24.73 30.61
N VAL A 250 -16.12 23.75 29.97
CA VAL A 250 -16.52 23.83 28.54
C VAL A 250 -18.02 24.06 28.32
N TYR A 251 -18.88 23.61 29.23
CA TYR A 251 -20.32 23.49 28.99
C TYR A 251 -21.09 24.77 29.38
N ASN A 252 -21.12 25.75 28.47
CA ASN A 252 -21.83 27.01 28.65
C ASN A 252 -23.17 27.07 27.89
N TYR A 253 -24.19 26.35 28.36
CA TYR A 253 -25.54 26.42 27.78
C TYR A 253 -26.22 27.76 28.13
N PRO A 254 -26.96 28.42 27.20
CA PRO A 254 -27.37 27.93 25.89
C PRO A 254 -26.53 28.45 24.71
N ASP A 255 -25.55 29.31 24.95
CA ASP A 255 -24.89 30.10 23.91
C ASP A 255 -23.53 29.53 23.46
N PHE A 256 -22.89 28.73 24.32
CA PHE A 256 -21.67 27.99 24.04
C PHE A 256 -20.52 28.85 23.50
N ASN A 257 -20.48 30.11 23.93
CA ASN A 257 -19.54 31.13 23.43
C ASN A 257 -18.55 31.61 24.50
N LYS A 258 -18.69 31.14 25.74
CA LYS A 258 -17.81 31.40 26.88
C LYS A 258 -17.39 30.06 27.45
N TYR A 259 -16.32 29.49 26.91
CA TYR A 259 -15.77 28.22 27.33
C TYR A 259 -14.26 28.33 27.40
N LEU A 260 -13.66 27.57 28.31
CA LEU A 260 -12.22 27.41 28.37
C LEU A 260 -11.78 26.36 27.35
N VAL A 261 -10.70 26.62 26.63
CA VAL A 261 -10.14 25.63 25.71
C VAL A 261 -9.25 24.68 26.51
N ILE A 262 -9.50 23.39 26.37
CA ILE A 262 -8.73 22.34 27.05
C ILE A 262 -7.63 21.86 26.11
N GLY A 263 -6.37 21.93 26.51
CA GLY A 263 -5.25 21.47 25.68
C GLY A 263 -5.37 19.99 25.31
N ALA A 264 -5.00 19.65 24.08
CA ALA A 264 -5.02 18.28 23.58
C ALA A 264 -3.80 17.44 24.02
N ASN A 265 -2.84 18.07 24.69
CA ASN A 265 -1.67 17.47 25.33
C ASN A 265 -1.15 18.41 26.45
N ASP A 266 -0.05 18.04 27.13
CA ASP A 266 0.46 18.76 28.32
C ASP A 266 1.56 19.80 28.05
N TYR A 267 2.06 19.93 26.82
CA TYR A 267 3.20 20.79 26.46
C TYR A 267 2.87 21.83 25.38
N ALA A 268 1.82 21.64 24.58
CA ALA A 268 1.45 22.53 23.49
C ALA A 268 0.56 23.64 24.03
N PRO A 269 0.96 24.91 23.88
CA PRO A 269 0.13 26.01 24.31
C PRO A 269 -1.15 26.09 23.48
N VAL A 270 -2.25 26.45 24.13
CA VAL A 270 -3.49 26.76 23.44
C VAL A 270 -3.34 28.08 22.70
N HIS A 271 -3.59 28.07 21.39
CA HIS A 271 -3.48 29.26 20.56
C HIS A 271 -4.78 30.09 20.54
N GLY A 272 -4.62 31.39 20.35
CA GLY A 272 -5.73 32.32 20.13
C GLY A 272 -6.53 32.01 18.87
N TYR A 273 -7.69 32.65 18.74
CA TYR A 273 -8.64 32.44 17.64
C TYR A 273 -8.01 32.62 16.24
N ASP A 274 -7.30 33.73 16.03
CA ASP A 274 -6.76 34.11 14.72
C ASP A 274 -5.81 33.03 14.15
N TYR A 275 -4.93 32.46 14.98
CA TYR A 275 -4.02 31.39 14.58
C TYR A 275 -4.74 30.05 14.27
N ARG A 276 -5.77 29.70 15.04
CA ARG A 276 -6.56 28.47 14.80
C ARG A 276 -7.41 28.56 13.54
N TYR A 277 -7.77 29.77 13.13
CA TYR A 277 -8.46 30.05 11.87
C TYR A 277 -7.52 29.93 10.67
N GLU A 278 -6.34 30.57 10.73
CA GLU A 278 -5.34 30.56 9.64
C GLU A 278 -4.80 29.16 9.31
N ARG A 279 -4.70 28.26 10.31
CA ARG A 279 -4.30 26.85 10.11
C ARG A 279 -5.16 26.11 9.07
N ASN A 280 -6.41 26.54 8.83
CA ASN A 280 -7.36 25.88 7.93
C ASN A 280 -7.53 26.58 6.57
N SER A 281 -7.01 27.80 6.38
CA SER A 281 -7.12 28.51 5.10
C SER A 281 -5.85 28.27 4.27
N ASP A 282 -5.95 27.48 3.20
CA ASP A 282 -4.89 27.28 2.20
C ASP A 282 -4.57 28.57 1.44
N LEU A 283 -3.94 29.55 2.09
CA LEU A 283 -3.49 30.80 1.47
C LEU A 283 -2.04 31.12 1.89
N ASN A 284 -1.16 30.76 0.96
CA ASN A 284 0.15 31.36 0.66
C ASN A 284 1.31 31.17 1.65
N GLU A 285 2.38 30.58 1.11
CA GLU A 285 3.78 30.82 1.47
C GLU A 285 4.05 32.33 1.54
N ASP A 286 3.92 32.94 2.73
CA ASP A 286 4.69 34.12 3.17
C ASP A 286 4.23 34.58 4.57
N LEU A 287 4.07 33.66 5.52
CA LEU A 287 4.07 34.04 6.94
C LEU A 287 5.51 34.34 7.33
N SER A 288 5.94 35.58 7.08
CA SER A 288 7.22 36.10 7.55
C SER A 288 7.35 35.91 9.07
N GLU A 289 8.57 35.65 9.54
CA GLU A 289 8.99 35.42 10.93
C GLU A 289 8.57 36.52 11.94
N TYR A 290 7.89 37.58 11.48
CA TYR A 290 7.56 38.78 12.25
C TYR A 290 6.09 38.94 12.66
N ASP A 291 5.17 38.05 12.26
CA ASP A 291 3.75 38.12 12.69
C ASP A 291 3.39 37.21 13.90
N LEU A 292 4.39 36.67 14.57
CA LEU A 292 4.30 35.86 15.81
C LEU A 292 3.75 36.63 17.05
N THR A 293 3.14 37.80 16.85
CA THR A 293 2.40 38.51 17.91
C THR A 293 0.99 37.95 18.14
N LEU A 294 0.60 36.88 17.43
CA LEU A 294 -0.66 36.16 17.60
C LEU A 294 -0.72 35.43 18.96
N LYS A 295 -1.42 36.08 19.88
CA LYS A 295 -1.48 35.85 21.33
C LYS A 295 -2.04 34.47 21.69
N TYR A 296 -1.26 33.71 22.46
CA TYR A 296 -1.75 32.57 23.24
C TYR A 296 -2.99 32.95 24.06
N ASP A 297 -3.89 31.98 24.25
CA ASP A 297 -5.05 32.17 25.13
C ASP A 297 -4.57 32.27 26.59
N ALA A 298 -4.65 33.46 27.18
CA ALA A 298 -4.18 33.71 28.54
C ALA A 298 -5.04 33.05 29.62
N GLU A 299 -6.29 32.69 29.32
CA GLU A 299 -7.17 32.01 30.28
C GLU A 299 -6.94 30.50 30.27
N SER A 300 -6.68 29.95 29.08
CA SER A 300 -6.47 28.52 28.83
C SER A 300 -5.02 28.06 29.07
N ASN A 301 -4.06 28.97 29.20
CA ASN A 301 -2.66 28.64 29.45
C ASN A 301 -2.15 29.10 30.83
N ILE A 302 -1.07 28.49 31.28
CA ILE A 302 -0.24 28.93 32.39
C ILE A 302 1.17 29.24 31.89
N VAL A 303 1.84 30.17 32.57
CA VAL A 303 3.23 30.52 32.27
C VAL A 303 4.12 29.93 33.34
N ARG A 304 5.13 29.16 32.93
CA ARG A 304 6.19 28.64 33.80
C ARG A 304 7.53 29.23 33.41
N ILE A 305 8.43 29.34 34.38
CA ILE A 305 9.83 29.72 34.16
C ILE A 305 10.68 28.50 34.48
N VAL A 306 11.22 27.85 33.45
CA VAL A 306 12.08 26.67 33.57
C VAL A 306 13.44 27.05 33.00
N ASP A 307 14.51 26.90 33.80
CA ASP A 307 15.89 27.26 33.42
C ASP A 307 16.05 28.69 32.85
N GLY A 308 15.26 29.64 33.38
CA GLY A 308 15.27 31.04 32.95
C GLY A 308 14.56 31.31 31.62
N LYS A 309 13.95 30.28 31.00
CA LYS A 309 13.11 30.40 29.81
C LYS A 309 11.63 30.39 30.18
N LYS A 310 10.84 31.19 29.48
CA LYS A 310 9.39 31.24 29.63
C LYS A 310 8.77 30.11 28.80
N GLU A 311 8.15 29.17 29.47
CA GLU A 311 7.35 28.09 28.87
C GLU A 311 5.86 28.40 29.06
N ILE A 312 5.04 28.12 28.05
CA ILE A 312 3.60 28.36 28.05
C ILE A 312 2.94 27.00 27.85
N ASP A 313 2.29 26.53 28.90
CA ASP A 313 1.66 25.21 28.94
C ASP A 313 0.15 25.38 29.07
N PRO A 314 -0.64 24.41 28.58
CA PRO A 314 -2.08 24.41 28.81
C PRO A 314 -2.38 24.26 30.30
N LYS A 315 -3.27 25.12 30.81
CA LYS A 315 -3.72 25.11 32.21
C LYS A 315 -4.42 23.79 32.53
N TYR A 316 -5.28 23.35 31.62
CA TYR A 316 -5.98 22.08 31.68
C TYR A 316 -5.74 21.34 30.38
N TYR A 317 -5.47 20.04 30.48
CA TYR A 317 -5.22 19.19 29.33
C TYR A 317 -5.76 17.77 29.53
N ILE A 318 -5.97 17.13 28.39
CA ILE A 318 -6.23 15.71 28.24
C ILE A 318 -5.23 15.14 27.23
N PRO A 319 -4.90 13.84 27.27
CA PRO A 319 -3.93 13.24 26.34
C PRO A 319 -4.61 12.85 25.02
N LEU A 320 -5.23 13.82 24.35
CA LEU A 320 -6.05 13.58 23.17
C LEU A 320 -5.19 13.35 21.93
N ASP A 321 -4.11 14.10 21.74
CA ASP A 321 -3.20 13.93 20.59
C ASP A 321 -2.54 12.55 20.59
N GLN A 322 -2.15 12.06 21.77
CA GLN A 322 -1.59 10.72 21.93
C GLN A 322 -2.61 9.63 21.57
N LEU A 323 -3.85 9.80 22.03
CA LEU A 323 -4.94 8.87 21.70
C LEU A 323 -5.28 8.93 20.22
N GLU A 324 -5.39 10.11 19.62
CA GLU A 324 -5.61 10.27 18.19
C GLU A 324 -4.52 9.56 17.38
N TYR A 325 -3.25 9.82 17.69
CA TYR A 325 -2.13 9.20 17.00
C TYR A 325 -2.15 7.67 17.07
N ALA A 326 -2.29 7.13 18.28
CA ALA A 326 -2.29 5.69 18.49
C ALA A 326 -3.50 5.00 17.84
N TYR A 327 -4.70 5.57 17.98
CA TYR A 327 -5.91 4.98 17.42
C TYR A 327 -6.04 5.21 15.91
N SER A 328 -5.43 6.25 15.35
CA SER A 328 -5.27 6.41 13.90
C SER A 328 -4.42 5.28 13.31
N LYS A 329 -3.30 4.91 13.93
CA LYS A 329 -2.51 3.73 13.50
C LYS A 329 -3.31 2.43 13.56
N ILE A 330 -4.13 2.23 14.60
CA ILE A 330 -5.01 1.05 14.71
C ILE A 330 -6.06 1.06 13.61
N SER A 331 -6.70 2.21 13.40
CA SER A 331 -7.72 2.45 12.38
C SER A 331 -7.18 2.17 10.98
N GLU A 332 -6.02 2.74 10.64
CA GLU A 332 -5.30 2.49 9.37
C GLU A 332 -4.97 1.02 9.19
N GLY A 333 -4.60 0.31 10.26
CA GLY A 333 -4.35 -1.13 10.20
C GLY A 333 -5.53 -1.93 9.65
N TRP A 334 -6.77 -1.47 9.84
CA TRP A 334 -7.98 -2.11 9.32
C TRP A 334 -8.33 -1.68 7.89
N THR A 335 -8.20 -0.40 7.56
CA THR A 335 -8.67 0.16 6.27
C THR A 335 -7.61 0.28 5.20
N ASN A 336 -6.36 0.49 5.58
CA ASN A 336 -5.20 0.49 4.70
C ASN A 336 -4.12 -0.43 5.28
N PRO A 337 -4.36 -1.76 5.28
CA PRO A 337 -3.46 -2.71 5.90
C PRO A 337 -2.05 -2.61 5.28
N PRO A 338 -0.97 -2.73 6.08
CA PRO A 338 0.40 -2.69 5.57
C PRO A 338 0.68 -3.67 4.43
N LEU A 339 0.04 -4.85 4.42
CA LEU A 339 0.15 -5.80 3.33
C LEU A 339 -1.00 -5.59 2.33
N GLN A 340 -0.72 -4.83 1.28
CA GLN A 340 -1.64 -4.62 0.17
C GLN A 340 -1.66 -5.83 -0.81
N PRO A 341 -2.81 -6.21 -1.38
CA PRO A 341 -2.92 -7.31 -2.35
C PRO A 341 -2.00 -7.17 -3.58
N GLU A 342 -1.75 -5.93 -4.00
CA GLU A 342 -0.88 -5.54 -5.11
C GLU A 342 0.54 -6.07 -4.89
N ILE A 343 1.05 -5.94 -3.66
CA ILE A 343 2.39 -6.39 -3.28
C ILE A 343 2.49 -7.91 -3.45
N LEU A 344 1.46 -8.66 -3.06
CA LEU A 344 1.43 -10.12 -3.21
C LEU A 344 1.46 -10.52 -4.68
N ILE A 345 0.72 -9.82 -5.54
CA ILE A 345 0.71 -10.07 -6.99
C ILE A 345 2.08 -9.78 -7.60
N VAL A 346 2.72 -8.66 -7.24
CA VAL A 346 4.08 -8.33 -7.71
C VAL A 346 5.07 -9.42 -7.30
N VAL A 347 5.04 -9.88 -6.04
CA VAL A 347 5.90 -10.97 -5.55
C VAL A 347 5.65 -12.28 -6.29
N LEU A 348 4.39 -12.59 -6.62
CA LEU A 348 4.04 -13.78 -7.40
C LEU A 348 4.61 -13.72 -8.82
N TYR A 349 4.46 -12.59 -9.53
CA TYR A 349 5.03 -12.42 -10.87
C TYR A 349 6.55 -12.43 -10.86
N LEU A 350 7.19 -11.80 -9.87
CA LEU A 350 8.64 -11.87 -9.70
C LEU A 350 9.10 -13.32 -9.50
N SER A 351 8.40 -14.08 -8.67
CA SER A 351 8.70 -15.49 -8.40
C SER A 351 8.50 -16.36 -9.64
N ILE A 352 7.45 -16.12 -10.42
CA ILE A 352 7.20 -16.76 -11.71
C ILE A 352 8.35 -16.44 -12.68
N GLY A 353 8.71 -15.17 -12.85
CA GLY A 353 9.79 -14.72 -13.72
C GLY A 353 11.13 -15.38 -13.37
N LEU A 354 11.55 -15.30 -12.10
CA LEU A 354 12.77 -15.95 -11.61
C LEU A 354 12.74 -17.46 -11.86
N SER A 355 11.61 -18.11 -11.58
CA SER A 355 11.46 -19.55 -11.80
C SER A 355 11.61 -19.95 -13.27
N LEU A 356 11.09 -19.13 -14.19
CA LEU A 356 11.12 -19.38 -15.62
C LEU A 356 12.51 -19.14 -16.20
N ILE A 357 13.23 -18.12 -15.73
CA ILE A 357 14.63 -17.86 -16.10
C ILE A 357 15.52 -19.07 -15.74
N ILE A 358 15.36 -19.60 -14.53
CA ILE A 358 16.13 -20.78 -14.07
C ILE A 358 15.71 -22.04 -14.82
N PHE A 359 14.41 -22.24 -14.99
CA PHE A 359 13.87 -23.38 -15.71
C PHE A 359 14.34 -23.38 -17.16
N SER A 360 14.36 -22.23 -17.83
CA SER A 360 14.78 -22.10 -19.21
C SER A 360 16.27 -22.45 -19.41
N PHE A 361 17.15 -22.03 -18.49
CA PHE A 361 18.57 -22.42 -18.48
C PHE A 361 18.77 -23.92 -18.38
N ARG A 362 17.86 -24.60 -17.66
CA ARG A 362 17.93 -26.06 -17.47
C ARG A 362 17.42 -26.84 -18.67
N VAL A 363 16.43 -26.30 -19.35
CA VAL A 363 15.82 -26.91 -20.55
C VAL A 363 16.73 -26.77 -21.76
N THR A 364 17.37 -25.61 -21.92
CA THR A 364 18.20 -25.26 -23.09
C THR A 364 19.70 -25.39 -22.79
N SER A 365 20.56 -25.14 -23.78
CA SER A 365 22.01 -25.10 -23.56
C SER A 365 22.42 -23.74 -22.97
N GLY A 366 23.52 -23.70 -22.21
CA GLY A 366 24.02 -22.44 -21.65
C GLY A 366 24.39 -21.41 -22.74
N ARG A 367 24.85 -21.89 -23.90
CA ARG A 367 25.10 -21.07 -25.08
C ARG A 367 23.80 -20.44 -25.59
N ASP A 368 22.76 -21.23 -25.84
CA ASP A 368 21.48 -20.72 -26.39
C ASP A 368 20.77 -19.81 -25.39
N TRP A 369 20.90 -20.08 -24.10
CA TRP A 369 20.36 -19.23 -23.04
C TRP A 369 21.06 -17.87 -23.01
N LEU A 370 22.39 -17.82 -23.12
CA LEU A 370 23.14 -16.57 -23.20
C LEU A 370 22.81 -15.80 -24.48
N ILE A 371 22.71 -16.48 -25.63
CA ILE A 371 22.30 -15.85 -26.88
C ILE A 371 20.90 -15.27 -26.73
N ALA A 372 19.96 -15.98 -26.09
CA ALA A 372 18.61 -15.49 -25.85
C ALA A 372 18.59 -14.25 -24.95
N LEU A 373 19.41 -14.22 -23.89
CA LEU A 373 19.52 -13.06 -23.01
C LEU A 373 20.03 -11.83 -23.78
N VAL A 374 21.10 -12.00 -24.57
CA VAL A 374 21.67 -10.91 -25.37
C VAL A 374 20.71 -10.46 -26.46
N SER A 375 20.06 -11.38 -27.18
CA SER A 375 19.10 -11.01 -28.22
C SER A 375 17.88 -10.32 -27.65
N PHE A 376 17.37 -10.75 -26.49
CA PHE A 376 16.28 -10.08 -25.80
C PHE A 376 16.64 -8.62 -25.49
N GLY A 377 17.82 -8.38 -24.89
CA GLY A 377 18.28 -7.03 -24.56
C GLY A 377 18.49 -6.14 -25.79
N VAL A 378 19.13 -6.66 -26.84
CA VAL A 378 19.34 -5.90 -28.10
C VAL A 378 18.00 -5.58 -28.78
N THR A 379 17.09 -6.55 -28.86
CA THR A 379 15.75 -6.32 -29.42
C THR A 379 14.95 -5.32 -28.59
N ALA A 380 15.07 -5.32 -27.25
CA ALA A 380 14.41 -4.34 -26.38
C ALA A 380 14.91 -2.92 -26.64
N ILE A 381 16.23 -2.73 -26.77
CA ILE A 381 16.81 -1.41 -27.09
C ILE A 381 16.32 -0.93 -28.46
N ILE A 382 16.39 -1.79 -29.48
CA ILE A 382 15.95 -1.43 -30.85
C ILE A 382 14.47 -1.07 -30.87
N THR A 383 13.62 -1.91 -30.28
CA THR A 383 12.16 -1.68 -30.26
C THR A 383 11.79 -0.46 -29.42
N GLY A 384 12.51 -0.17 -28.33
CA GLY A 384 12.33 1.05 -27.54
C GLY A 384 12.65 2.32 -28.34
N VAL A 385 13.80 2.36 -29.03
CA VAL A 385 14.16 3.48 -29.90
C VAL A 385 13.16 3.65 -31.04
N VAL A 386 12.74 2.55 -31.67
CA VAL A 386 11.72 2.58 -32.74
C VAL A 386 10.39 3.11 -32.21
N SER A 387 9.95 2.68 -31.02
CA SER A 387 8.73 3.18 -30.39
C SER A 387 8.78 4.69 -30.22
N ALA A 388 9.82 5.19 -29.56
CA ALA A 388 10.00 6.60 -29.28
C ALA A 388 10.07 7.46 -30.55
N LEU A 389 10.73 6.98 -31.61
CA LEU A 389 10.77 7.67 -32.90
C LEU A 389 9.39 7.74 -33.56
N ILE A 390 8.65 6.63 -33.58
CA ILE A 390 7.33 6.58 -34.23
C ILE A 390 6.34 7.50 -33.49
N THR A 391 6.28 7.41 -32.17
CA THR A 391 5.30 8.13 -31.35
C THR A 391 5.61 9.62 -31.25
N ASN A 392 6.87 10.00 -31.03
CA ASN A 392 7.24 11.38 -30.72
C ASN A 392 7.73 12.19 -31.93
N VAL A 393 8.22 11.52 -33.00
CA VAL A 393 8.77 12.21 -34.18
C VAL A 393 7.83 12.10 -35.37
N PHE A 394 7.43 10.88 -35.75
CA PHE A 394 6.68 10.67 -37.00
C PHE A 394 5.17 10.89 -36.86
N PHE A 395 4.58 10.47 -35.73
CA PHE A 395 3.13 10.49 -35.50
C PHE A 395 2.74 11.24 -34.23
N ARG A 396 3.51 12.29 -33.90
CA ARG A 396 3.26 13.13 -32.73
C ARG A 396 1.82 13.66 -32.75
N ASN A 397 1.09 13.44 -31.66
CA ASN A 397 -0.32 13.82 -31.49
C ASN A 397 -1.31 13.16 -32.47
N VAL A 398 -0.91 12.08 -33.15
CA VAL A 398 -1.79 11.33 -34.07
C VAL A 398 -2.12 9.95 -33.52
N MET A 399 -1.21 9.31 -32.78
CA MET A 399 -1.46 7.99 -32.20
C MET A 399 -2.32 8.06 -30.93
N LEU A 400 -3.20 7.08 -30.81
CA LEU A 400 -4.10 6.85 -29.65
C LEU A 400 -3.42 6.05 -28.52
N ILE A 401 -2.10 5.90 -28.58
CA ILE A 401 -1.33 5.02 -27.69
C ILE A 401 -0.03 5.74 -27.35
N ASP A 402 0.28 5.83 -26.05
CA ASP A 402 1.54 6.39 -25.58
C ASP A 402 2.74 5.50 -25.97
N ASP A 403 3.94 6.04 -25.91
CA ASP A 403 5.15 5.39 -26.40
C ASP A 403 5.52 4.11 -25.63
N GLU A 404 5.22 4.07 -24.33
CA GLU A 404 5.37 2.86 -23.51
C GLU A 404 4.44 1.73 -23.96
N PHE A 405 3.17 2.04 -24.25
CA PHE A 405 2.17 1.04 -24.68
C PHE A 405 2.33 0.63 -26.14
N PHE A 406 2.85 1.51 -27.00
CA PHE A 406 3.22 1.15 -28.36
C PHE A 406 4.41 0.18 -28.38
N PHE A 407 5.41 0.40 -27.53
CA PHE A 407 6.51 -0.54 -27.30
C PHE A 407 5.99 -1.91 -26.85
N LEU A 408 5.08 -1.94 -25.88
CA LEU A 408 4.45 -3.18 -25.41
C LEU A 408 3.65 -3.88 -26.51
N THR A 409 2.98 -3.13 -27.37
CA THR A 409 2.23 -3.67 -28.52
C THR A 409 3.16 -4.42 -29.48
N ILE A 410 4.33 -3.86 -29.80
CA ILE A 410 5.35 -4.52 -30.61
C ILE A 410 5.77 -5.85 -29.96
N TRP A 411 5.97 -5.87 -28.64
CA TRP A 411 6.36 -7.08 -27.91
C TRP A 411 5.29 -8.16 -27.91
N VAL A 412 4.01 -7.80 -27.78
CA VAL A 412 2.90 -8.77 -27.92
C VAL A 412 2.95 -9.41 -29.30
N VAL A 413 3.11 -8.62 -30.37
CA VAL A 413 3.22 -9.15 -31.74
C VAL A 413 4.42 -10.07 -31.90
N ILE A 414 5.60 -9.68 -31.40
CA ILE A 414 6.81 -10.51 -31.43
C ILE A 414 6.56 -11.85 -30.72
N VAL A 415 5.98 -11.84 -29.52
CA VAL A 415 5.72 -13.07 -28.76
C VAL A 415 4.76 -13.99 -29.51
N LEU A 416 3.71 -13.46 -30.14
CA LEU A 416 2.77 -14.25 -30.95
C LEU A 416 3.46 -14.86 -32.18
N LEU A 417 4.31 -14.10 -32.89
CA LEU A 417 5.09 -14.62 -34.02
C LEU A 417 6.07 -15.72 -33.60
N LEU A 418 6.77 -15.53 -32.49
CA LEU A 418 7.66 -16.54 -31.90
C LEU A 418 6.92 -17.81 -31.50
N LEU A 419 5.70 -17.66 -30.94
CA LEU A 419 4.85 -18.78 -30.56
C LEU A 419 4.41 -19.58 -31.79
N CYS A 420 3.95 -18.90 -32.85
CA CYS A 420 3.61 -19.52 -34.12
C CYS A 420 4.78 -20.28 -34.73
N TYR A 421 5.98 -19.67 -34.75
CA TYR A 421 7.20 -20.32 -35.23
C TYR A 421 7.52 -21.58 -34.43
N PHE A 422 7.48 -21.51 -33.09
CA PHE A 422 7.76 -22.68 -32.25
C PHE A 422 6.77 -23.83 -32.48
N ILE A 423 5.47 -23.52 -32.58
CA ILE A 423 4.43 -24.51 -32.87
C ILE A 423 4.67 -25.18 -34.23
N TYR A 424 5.08 -24.40 -35.25
CA TYR A 424 5.40 -24.92 -36.57
C TYR A 424 6.56 -25.93 -36.52
N ILE A 425 7.68 -25.57 -35.87
CA ILE A 425 8.84 -26.47 -35.70
C ILE A 425 8.46 -27.73 -34.93
N ALA A 426 7.72 -27.58 -33.82
CA ALA A 426 7.30 -28.70 -32.97
C ALA A 426 6.37 -29.68 -33.69
N LYS A 427 5.57 -29.23 -34.68
CA LYS A 427 4.68 -30.08 -35.47
C LYS A 427 5.37 -30.75 -36.66
N LYS A 428 6.25 -30.03 -37.35
CA LYS A 428 6.89 -30.51 -38.59
C LYS A 428 8.12 -31.40 -38.35
N ASN A 429 8.60 -31.52 -37.10
CA ASN A 429 9.87 -32.17 -36.78
C ASN A 429 11.04 -31.63 -37.63
N ALA A 430 10.97 -30.36 -38.00
CA ALA A 430 12.03 -29.67 -38.73
C ALA A 430 13.28 -29.52 -37.84
N SER A 431 14.44 -29.30 -38.44
CA SER A 431 15.70 -29.16 -37.70
C SER A 431 15.61 -28.02 -36.67
N LYS A 432 16.24 -28.20 -35.51
CA LYS A 432 16.04 -27.32 -34.34
C LYS A 432 16.46 -25.86 -34.58
N GLY A 433 17.49 -25.58 -35.39
CA GLY A 433 17.92 -24.21 -35.69
C GLY A 433 17.96 -23.30 -34.46
N ILE A 434 17.32 -22.12 -34.55
CA ILE A 434 17.23 -21.13 -33.45
C ILE A 434 16.11 -21.40 -32.45
N SER A 435 15.39 -22.51 -32.55
CA SER A 435 14.20 -22.76 -31.70
C SER A 435 14.51 -22.85 -30.20
N ALA A 436 15.74 -23.23 -29.81
CA ALA A 436 16.17 -23.20 -28.40
C ALA A 436 16.18 -21.77 -27.84
N ILE A 437 16.67 -20.81 -28.62
CA ILE A 437 16.68 -19.38 -28.28
C ILE A 437 15.23 -18.89 -28.16
N ILE A 438 14.35 -19.28 -29.08
CA ILE A 438 12.94 -18.88 -29.09
C ILE A 438 12.18 -19.43 -27.88
N ILE A 439 12.44 -20.68 -27.48
CA ILE A 439 11.84 -21.25 -26.26
C ILE A 439 12.19 -20.43 -25.02
N ASN A 440 13.43 -19.95 -24.90
CA ASN A 440 13.81 -19.09 -23.79
C ASN A 440 12.96 -17.80 -23.76
N HIS A 441 12.82 -17.10 -24.90
CA HIS A 441 11.97 -15.90 -24.98
C HIS A 441 10.51 -16.20 -24.65
N LEU A 442 9.96 -17.30 -25.18
CA LEU A 442 8.59 -17.70 -24.88
C LEU A 442 8.41 -18.02 -23.40
N LEU A 443 9.36 -18.69 -22.75
CA LEU A 443 9.31 -18.93 -21.31
C LEU A 443 9.33 -17.63 -20.51
N TRP A 444 10.07 -16.61 -20.94
CA TRP A 444 10.19 -15.35 -20.19
C TRP A 444 9.02 -14.40 -20.43
N LEU A 445 8.45 -14.39 -21.64
CA LEU A 445 7.51 -13.33 -22.08
C LEU A 445 6.06 -13.77 -22.13
N LEU A 446 5.77 -15.05 -22.36
CA LEU A 446 4.39 -15.53 -22.41
C LEU A 446 3.58 -15.25 -21.12
N PRO A 447 4.15 -15.30 -19.89
CA PRO A 447 3.39 -14.94 -18.69
C PRO A 447 2.83 -13.51 -18.69
N ALA A 448 3.49 -12.59 -19.40
CA ALA A 448 3.12 -11.17 -19.38
C ALA A 448 2.09 -10.79 -20.43
N VAL A 449 1.80 -11.66 -21.42
CA VAL A 449 0.99 -11.30 -22.59
C VAL A 449 -0.42 -10.81 -22.21
N ILE A 450 -1.13 -11.52 -21.34
CA ILE A 450 -2.51 -11.13 -20.96
C ILE A 450 -2.52 -9.82 -20.15
N PRO A 451 -1.72 -9.66 -19.08
CA PRO A 451 -1.60 -8.38 -18.37
C PRO A 451 -1.24 -7.21 -19.28
N VAL A 452 -0.29 -7.42 -20.20
CA VAL A 452 0.15 -6.38 -21.13
C VAL A 452 -0.97 -6.01 -22.12
N ILE A 453 -1.70 -6.98 -22.66
CA ILE A 453 -2.87 -6.68 -23.51
C ILE A 453 -3.92 -5.90 -22.72
N ALA A 454 -4.21 -6.30 -21.48
CA ALA A 454 -5.18 -5.58 -20.64
C ALA A 454 -4.73 -4.13 -20.38
N ALA A 455 -3.45 -3.91 -20.13
CA ALA A 455 -2.87 -2.58 -19.92
C ALA A 455 -2.93 -1.72 -21.21
N ILE A 456 -2.62 -2.29 -22.38
CA ILE A 456 -2.75 -1.60 -23.67
C ILE A 456 -4.22 -1.21 -23.95
N VAL A 457 -5.17 -2.12 -23.70
CA VAL A 457 -6.59 -1.82 -23.92
C VAL A 457 -7.08 -0.77 -22.92
N PHE A 458 -6.60 -0.79 -21.68
CA PHE A 458 -6.91 0.22 -20.68
C PHE A 458 -6.46 1.61 -21.14
N ASP A 459 -5.21 1.72 -21.62
CA ASP A 459 -4.66 2.96 -22.17
C ASP A 459 -5.48 3.50 -23.35
N ILE A 460 -5.71 2.65 -24.35
CA ILE A 460 -6.53 3.00 -25.53
C ILE A 460 -7.94 3.46 -25.09
N SER A 461 -8.56 2.78 -24.12
CA SER A 461 -9.92 3.10 -23.67
C SER A 461 -10.03 4.46 -22.98
N LYS A 462 -8.93 4.95 -22.39
CA LYS A 462 -8.87 6.25 -21.73
C LYS A 462 -9.01 7.40 -22.73
N GLU A 463 -8.46 7.26 -23.94
CA GLU A 463 -8.58 8.23 -25.03
C GLU A 463 -10.03 8.42 -25.52
N PHE A 464 -10.91 7.47 -25.21
CA PHE A 464 -12.34 7.55 -25.52
C PHE A 464 -13.20 8.07 -24.36
N ASN A 465 -12.59 8.56 -23.28
CA ASN A 465 -13.31 9.28 -22.22
C ASN A 465 -13.69 10.68 -22.73
N GLU A 466 -14.94 11.08 -22.53
CA GLU A 466 -15.44 12.38 -22.99
C GLU A 466 -15.46 13.38 -21.83
N GLN A 467 -14.89 14.58 -22.04
CA GLN A 467 -15.02 15.69 -21.10
C GLN A 467 -16.12 16.62 -21.54
N ILE A 468 -17.19 16.73 -20.75
CA ILE A 468 -18.31 17.62 -21.01
C ILE A 468 -18.19 18.85 -20.11
N PRO A 469 -18.17 20.06 -20.68
CA PRO A 469 -18.19 21.28 -19.89
C PRO A 469 -19.56 21.43 -19.19
N VAL A 470 -19.52 21.77 -17.90
CA VAL A 470 -20.67 22.14 -17.06
C VAL A 470 -20.40 23.49 -16.40
N ASP A 471 -21.43 24.17 -15.88
CA ASP A 471 -21.32 25.56 -15.39
C ASP A 471 -20.19 25.79 -14.35
N GLU A 472 -19.81 24.76 -13.60
CA GLU A 472 -18.74 24.80 -12.58
C GLU A 472 -17.54 23.88 -12.89
N GLY A 473 -17.31 23.51 -14.15
CA GLY A 473 -16.10 22.77 -14.55
C GLY A 473 -16.32 21.77 -15.68
N TYR A 474 -15.78 20.56 -15.51
CA TYR A 474 -15.90 19.48 -16.49
C TYR A 474 -16.38 18.21 -15.79
N VAL A 475 -17.36 17.53 -16.39
CA VAL A 475 -17.74 16.17 -16.02
C VAL A 475 -17.11 15.22 -17.02
N THR A 476 -16.38 14.21 -16.53
CA THR A 476 -15.82 13.16 -17.37
C THR A 476 -16.83 12.02 -17.50
N ILE A 477 -17.27 11.73 -18.73
CA ILE A 477 -17.99 10.50 -19.05
C ILE A 477 -16.96 9.44 -19.41
N TYR A 478 -16.82 8.46 -18.53
CA TYR A 478 -15.89 7.35 -18.72
C TYR A 478 -16.43 6.33 -19.72
N ASN A 479 -15.55 5.87 -20.60
CA ASN A 479 -15.82 4.78 -21.52
C ASN A 479 -16.16 3.50 -20.72
N PRO A 480 -17.19 2.71 -21.12
CA PRO A 480 -17.53 1.49 -20.40
C PRO A 480 -16.39 0.45 -20.31
N VAL A 481 -15.52 0.40 -21.32
CA VAL A 481 -14.34 -0.48 -21.32
C VAL A 481 -13.30 0.02 -20.33
N TYR A 482 -13.09 1.34 -20.24
CA TYR A 482 -12.22 1.97 -19.25
C TYR A 482 -12.68 1.63 -17.83
N LEU A 483 -13.96 1.85 -17.52
CA LEU A 483 -14.54 1.52 -16.22
C LEU A 483 -14.44 0.03 -15.89
N PHE A 484 -14.68 -0.85 -16.87
CA PHE A 484 -14.53 -2.28 -16.67
C PHE A 484 -13.09 -2.64 -16.30
N LEU A 485 -12.11 -2.13 -17.05
CA LEU A 485 -10.70 -2.43 -16.78
C LEU A 485 -10.22 -1.78 -15.49
N GLU A 486 -10.61 -0.55 -15.19
CA GLU A 486 -10.30 0.13 -13.92
C GLU A 486 -10.72 -0.73 -12.71
N ASN A 487 -11.92 -1.31 -12.76
CA ASN A 487 -12.46 -2.13 -11.68
C ASN A 487 -11.90 -3.57 -11.64
N TYR A 488 -11.49 -4.14 -12.78
CA TYR A 488 -11.18 -5.57 -12.89
C TYR A 488 -9.75 -5.89 -13.35
N ILE A 489 -8.89 -4.91 -13.63
CA ILE A 489 -7.51 -5.17 -14.11
C ILE A 489 -6.71 -6.03 -13.13
N MET A 490 -6.83 -5.76 -11.84
CA MET A 490 -6.19 -6.56 -10.79
C MET A 490 -6.69 -8.01 -10.78
N LEU A 491 -8.00 -8.22 -10.99
CA LEU A 491 -8.58 -9.55 -11.12
C LEU A 491 -8.08 -10.27 -12.38
N ILE A 492 -7.97 -9.58 -13.52
CA ILE A 492 -7.42 -10.14 -14.77
C ILE A 492 -5.97 -10.56 -14.57
N VAL A 493 -5.16 -9.72 -13.93
CA VAL A 493 -3.76 -10.00 -13.61
C VAL A 493 -3.64 -11.20 -12.67
N ALA A 494 -4.51 -11.32 -11.67
CA ALA A 494 -4.55 -12.46 -10.76
C ALA A 494 -5.00 -13.76 -11.47
N LEU A 495 -6.03 -13.72 -12.30
CA LEU A 495 -6.50 -14.88 -13.08
C LEU A 495 -5.45 -15.35 -14.08
N ASN A 496 -4.66 -14.44 -14.66
CA ASN A 496 -3.56 -14.78 -15.54
C ASN A 496 -2.51 -15.67 -14.83
N ILE A 497 -2.29 -15.51 -13.52
CA ILE A 497 -1.39 -16.41 -12.78
C ILE A 497 -1.87 -17.87 -12.91
N LEU A 498 -3.17 -18.14 -12.75
CA LEU A 498 -3.72 -19.49 -12.92
C LEU A 498 -3.53 -20.00 -14.35
N LEU A 499 -3.72 -19.12 -15.35
CA LEU A 499 -3.47 -19.44 -16.76
C LEU A 499 -1.99 -19.76 -17.00
N VAL A 500 -1.07 -19.10 -16.29
CA VAL A 500 0.37 -19.41 -16.34
C VAL A 500 0.65 -20.85 -15.95
N PHE A 501 0.10 -21.30 -14.83
CA PHE A 501 0.23 -22.69 -14.39
C PHE A 501 -0.36 -23.67 -15.41
N ALA A 502 -1.51 -23.32 -16.00
CA ALA A 502 -2.18 -24.15 -16.98
C ALA A 502 -1.38 -24.27 -18.28
N TYR A 503 -0.94 -23.16 -18.88
CA TYR A 503 -0.18 -23.22 -20.12
C TYR A 503 1.20 -23.85 -19.89
N MET A 504 1.86 -23.63 -18.75
CA MET A 504 3.16 -24.23 -18.46
C MET A 504 3.10 -25.76 -18.47
N TYR A 505 1.98 -26.36 -18.05
CA TYR A 505 1.79 -27.80 -18.18
C TYR A 505 1.85 -28.24 -19.64
N PHE A 506 1.08 -27.62 -20.54
CA PHE A 506 1.09 -27.96 -21.96
C PHE A 506 2.42 -27.63 -22.63
N PHE A 507 3.03 -26.49 -22.26
CA PHE A 507 4.27 -26.02 -22.84
C PHE A 507 5.45 -26.93 -22.49
N THR A 508 5.54 -27.40 -21.24
CA THR A 508 6.57 -28.38 -20.85
C THR A 508 6.43 -29.73 -21.56
N VAL A 509 5.19 -30.16 -21.87
CA VAL A 509 4.95 -31.35 -22.71
C VAL A 509 5.47 -31.13 -24.14
N SER A 510 5.23 -29.96 -24.72
CA SER A 510 5.76 -29.60 -26.05
C SER A 510 7.29 -29.51 -26.06
N ILE A 511 7.90 -28.89 -25.04
CA ILE A 511 9.36 -28.82 -24.86
C ILE A 511 9.98 -30.23 -24.80
N LYS A 512 9.34 -31.17 -24.09
CA LYS A 512 9.83 -32.54 -24.01
C LYS A 512 9.87 -33.21 -25.39
N LYS A 513 8.82 -33.03 -26.20
CA LYS A 513 8.77 -33.55 -27.58
C LYS A 513 9.82 -32.87 -28.45
N TRP A 514 9.90 -31.54 -28.39
CA TRP A 514 10.88 -30.74 -29.12
C TRP A 514 12.32 -31.18 -28.86
N LYS A 515 12.65 -31.56 -27.61
CA LYS A 515 14.00 -32.02 -27.29
C LYS A 515 14.41 -33.30 -28.02
N GLY A 516 13.45 -34.15 -28.41
CA GLY A 516 13.68 -35.38 -29.18
C GLY A 516 13.93 -35.16 -30.68
N ILE A 517 13.75 -33.94 -31.20
CA ILE A 517 14.04 -33.59 -32.59
C ILE A 517 15.56 -33.61 -32.84
N ALA A 518 16.01 -34.00 -34.03
CA ALA A 518 17.43 -33.98 -34.38
C ALA A 518 18.03 -32.56 -34.31
N GLU A 519 19.27 -32.46 -33.83
CA GLU A 519 20.05 -31.22 -33.98
C GLU A 519 20.44 -31.05 -35.46
N ALA A 520 20.43 -29.80 -35.93
CA ALA A 520 20.67 -29.44 -37.32
C ALA A 520 22.16 -29.48 -37.66
#